data_AF-A0A977PXE7-F1
#
_entry.id   AF-A0A977PXE7-F1
#
_cell.length_a   1.000
_cell.length_b   1.000
_cell.length_c   1.000
_cell.angle_alpha   90.00
_cell.angle_beta   90.00
_cell.angle_gamma   90.00
#
_symmetry.space_group_name_H-M   'P 1'
#
loop_
_entity.id
_entity.type
_entity.pdbx_description
1 polymer ?
#
loop_
_entity_poly.entity_id
_entity_poly.type
_entity_poly.pdbx_seq_one_letter_code
_entity_poly.pdbx_strand_id
1 'polypeptide(L)'
;MKVNDLSFDGIMECLNEVIAKINDPRSASNATKYSLREAIRGAFAAFFMQNESFLEYQRQLHSRCGRDNAQSLFGGVRPLVDKSCCNQGSTGNPY
;
A
#
# COMPACT_ATOMS: atom_id res chain seq x y z
N MET A 1 16.09 -6.28 -20.86
CA MET A 1 15.84 -6.05 -19.43
C MET A 1 16.47 -7.20 -18.67
N LYS A 2 17.43 -6.93 -17.79
CA LYS A 2 18.14 -7.96 -17.04
C LYS A 2 17.65 -7.88 -15.61
N VAL A 3 16.79 -8.82 -15.19
CA VAL A 3 16.41 -8.96 -13.79
C VAL A 3 17.55 -9.72 -13.13
N ASN A 4 18.43 -9.00 -12.44
CA ASN A 4 19.62 -9.60 -11.82
C ASN A 4 19.29 -10.28 -10.48
N ASP A 5 18.15 -9.95 -9.87
CA ASP A 5 17.64 -10.50 -8.63
C ASP A 5 16.10 -10.43 -8.62
N LEU A 6 15.43 -11.48 -8.13
CA LEU A 6 13.96 -11.53 -7.97
C LEU A 6 13.51 -10.87 -6.65
N SER A 7 14.39 -10.10 -6.03
CA SER A 7 14.06 -9.25 -4.89
C SER A 7 13.00 -8.21 -5.25
N PHE A 8 12.30 -7.72 -4.21
CA PHE A 8 11.32 -6.65 -4.37
C PHE A 8 11.90 -5.44 -5.09
N ASP A 9 13.14 -5.07 -4.76
CA ASP A 9 13.85 -3.96 -5.39
C ASP A 9 14.11 -4.22 -6.87
N GLY A 10 14.53 -5.43 -7.25
CA GLY A 10 14.71 -5.81 -8.66
C GLY A 10 13.41 -5.76 -9.47
N ILE A 11 12.29 -6.17 -8.87
CA ILE A 11 10.97 -6.08 -9.49
C ILE A 11 10.52 -4.61 -9.61
N MET A 12 10.80 -3.78 -8.59
CA MET A 12 10.45 -2.36 -8.61
C MET A 12 11.27 -1.56 -9.63
N GLU A 13 12.57 -1.83 -9.75
CA GLU A 13 13.41 -1.27 -10.81
C GLU A 13 12.86 -1.62 -12.19
N CYS A 14 12.50 -2.89 -12.37
CA CYS A 14 11.89 -3.37 -13.60
C CYS A 14 10.59 -2.60 -13.93
N LEU A 15 9.67 -2.55 -12.98
CA LEU A 15 8.41 -1.83 -13.13
C LEU A 15 8.65 -0.34 -13.50
N ASN A 16 9.61 0.31 -12.85
CA ASN A 16 9.94 1.71 -13.12
C ASN A 16 10.51 1.94 -14.54
N GLU A 17 11.38 1.05 -15.02
CA GLU A 17 11.91 1.13 -16.39
C GLU A 17 10.81 0.98 -17.45
N VAL A 18 9.84 0.10 -17.21
CA VAL A 18 8.70 -0.10 -18.12
C VAL A 18 7.81 1.13 -18.12
N ILE A 19 7.42 1.62 -16.93
CA ILE A 19 6.53 2.78 -16.82
C ILE A 19 7.15 4.05 -17.40
N ALA A 20 8.48 4.23 -17.28
CA ALA A 20 9.17 5.39 -17.85
C ALA A 20 9.04 5.50 -19.37
N LYS A 21 8.71 4.40 -20.07
CA LYS A 21 8.50 4.37 -21.52
C LYS A 21 7.05 4.64 -21.92
N ILE A 22 6.13 4.70 -20.96
CA ILE A 22 4.71 4.96 -21.21
C ILE A 22 4.50 6.46 -21.32
N ASN A 23 4.03 6.92 -22.47
CA ASN A 23 3.54 8.29 -22.61
C ASN A 23 2.17 8.39 -21.91
N ASP A 24 2.00 9.36 -21.01
CA ASP A 24 0.75 9.53 -20.26
C ASP A 24 -0.37 9.97 -21.22
N PRO A 25 -1.38 9.13 -21.50
CA PRO A 25 -2.42 9.46 -22.48
C PRO A 25 -3.48 10.39 -21.89
N ARG A 26 -3.40 10.73 -20.59
CA ARG A 26 -4.43 11.49 -19.90
C ARG A 26 -4.33 12.98 -20.25
N SER A 27 -5.47 13.59 -20.55
CA SER A 27 -5.58 15.04 -20.67
C SER A 27 -5.41 15.74 -19.31
N ALA A 28 -4.86 16.95 -19.32
CA ALA A 28 -4.66 17.76 -18.13
C ALA A 28 -5.99 17.98 -17.37
N SER A 29 -6.02 17.56 -16.11
CA SER A 29 -7.20 17.63 -15.23
C SER A 29 -6.82 17.35 -13.78
N ASN A 30 -7.80 17.32 -12.86
CA ASN A 30 -7.56 16.85 -11.49
C ASN A 30 -6.97 15.43 -11.44
N ALA A 31 -7.23 14.59 -12.47
CA ALA A 31 -6.67 13.24 -12.55
C ALA A 31 -5.15 13.24 -12.79
N THR A 32 -4.58 14.30 -13.35
CA THR A 32 -3.12 14.43 -13.60
C THR A 32 -2.38 15.09 -12.43
N LYS A 33 -3.04 15.30 -11.28
CA LYS A 33 -2.39 15.78 -10.04
C LYS A 33 -1.25 14.86 -9.60
N TYR A 34 -1.39 13.55 -9.85
CA TYR A 34 -0.33 12.56 -9.67
C TYR A 34 0.13 12.05 -11.04
N SER A 35 1.45 11.87 -11.17
CA SER A 35 2.02 11.30 -12.39
C SER A 35 1.52 9.87 -12.62
N LEU A 36 1.45 9.45 -13.87
CA LEU A 36 1.06 8.07 -14.21
C LEU A 36 1.97 7.04 -13.51
N ARG A 37 3.25 7.39 -13.31
CA ARG A 37 4.20 6.58 -12.54
C ARG A 37 3.75 6.33 -11.12
N GLU A 38 3.35 7.37 -10.40
CA GLU A 38 2.90 7.24 -9.02
C GLU A 38 1.57 6.48 -8.93
N ALA A 39 0.67 6.67 -9.89
CA ALA A 39 -0.58 5.92 -9.96
C ALA A 39 -0.35 4.41 -10.17
N ILE A 40 0.54 4.03 -11.10
CA ILE A 40 0.85 2.61 -11.36
C ILE A 40 1.56 1.97 -10.17
N ARG A 41 2.49 2.67 -9.51
CA ARG A 41 3.12 2.18 -8.27
C ARG A 41 2.09 1.93 -7.17
N GLY A 42 1.14 2.85 -6.99
CA GLY A 42 0.04 2.70 -6.05
C GLY A 42 -0.86 1.50 -6.37
N ALA A 43 -1.21 1.30 -7.65
CA ALA A 43 -1.96 0.13 -8.08
C ALA A 43 -1.18 -1.17 -7.89
N PHE A 44 0.13 -1.15 -8.16
CA PHE A 44 1.00 -2.30 -7.96
C PHE A 44 1.06 -2.73 -6.48
N ALA A 45 1.11 -1.76 -5.56
CA ALA A 45 1.08 -2.04 -4.14
C ALA A 45 -0.20 -2.78 -3.71
N ALA A 46 -1.32 -2.60 -4.42
CA ALA A 46 -2.56 -3.32 -4.14
C ALA A 46 -2.45 -4.84 -4.39
N PHE A 47 -1.58 -5.29 -5.30
CA PHE A 47 -1.32 -6.73 -5.51
C PHE A 47 -0.64 -7.41 -4.31
N PHE A 48 0.04 -6.63 -3.46
CA PHE A 48 0.71 -7.15 -2.24
C PHE A 48 -0.13 -6.97 -0.99
N MET A 49 -1.40 -6.58 -1.14
CA MET A 49 -2.33 -6.55 -0.03
C MET A 49 -2.72 -7.99 0.36
N GLN A 50 -2.65 -8.28 1.66
CA GLN A 50 -2.96 -9.62 2.19
C GLN A 50 -4.46 -9.93 2.22
N ASN A 51 -5.33 -8.95 1.94
CA ASN A 51 -6.78 -9.11 1.88
C ASN A 51 -7.31 -8.49 0.59
N GLU A 52 -8.41 -9.04 0.09
CA GLU A 52 -9.07 -8.64 -1.16
C GLU A 52 -9.64 -7.21 -1.14
N SER A 53 -9.71 -6.58 0.03
CA SER A 53 -10.18 -5.22 0.22
C SER A 53 -9.26 -4.44 1.16
N PHE A 54 -8.96 -3.20 0.76
CA PHE A 54 -8.20 -2.26 1.59
C PHE A 54 -8.90 -2.04 2.92
N LEU A 55 -10.21 -1.79 2.87
CA LEU A 55 -11.01 -1.57 4.08
C LEU A 55 -11.10 -2.83 4.93
N GLU A 56 -11.15 -4.01 4.32
CA GLU A 56 -11.13 -5.28 5.06
C GLU A 56 -9.80 -5.49 5.78
N TYR A 57 -8.68 -5.20 5.10
CA TYR A 57 -7.37 -5.17 5.74
C TYR A 57 -7.32 -4.17 6.90
N GLN A 58 -7.86 -2.95 6.74
CA GLN A 58 -7.92 -1.97 7.83
C GLN A 58 -8.77 -2.47 9.01
N ARG A 59 -9.93 -3.09 8.75
CA ARG A 59 -10.80 -3.63 9.82
C ARG A 59 -10.09 -4.73 10.60
N GLN A 60 -9.45 -5.68 9.93
CA GLN A 60 -8.69 -6.74 10.58
C GLN A 60 -7.50 -6.19 11.38
N LEU A 61 -6.81 -5.18 10.83
CA LEU A 61 -5.70 -4.51 11.52
C LEU A 61 -6.21 -3.80 12.78
N HIS A 62 -7.33 -3.10 12.70
CA HIS A 62 -8.00 -2.49 13.85
C HIS A 62 -8.42 -3.52 14.89
N SER A 63 -9.00 -4.65 14.49
CA SER A 63 -9.40 -5.71 15.42
C SER A 63 -8.20 -6.35 16.16
N ARG A 64 -7.04 -6.46 15.53
CA ARG A 64 -5.84 -7.08 16.13
C ARG A 64 -4.99 -6.09 16.93
N CYS A 65 -4.85 -4.87 16.41
CA CYS A 65 -3.88 -3.89 16.88
C CYS A 65 -4.55 -2.62 17.49
N GLY A 66 -5.88 -2.58 17.54
CA GLY A 66 -6.68 -1.45 18.07
C GLY A 66 -6.61 -0.16 17.23
N ARG A 67 -5.97 -0.23 16.06
CA ARG A 67 -5.63 0.90 15.17
C ARG A 67 -5.52 0.41 13.73
N ASP A 68 -5.79 1.28 12.76
CA ASP A 68 -5.61 0.99 11.33
C ASP A 68 -4.93 2.12 10.57
N ASN A 69 -4.39 1.79 9.40
CA ASN A 69 -3.64 2.71 8.57
C ASN A 69 -4.52 3.77 7.91
N ALA A 70 -5.81 3.50 7.65
CA ALA A 70 -6.69 4.53 7.08
C ALA A 70 -6.95 5.65 8.09
N GLN A 71 -7.14 5.32 9.36
CA GLN A 71 -7.28 6.32 10.42
C GLN A 71 -6.01 7.18 10.55
N SER A 72 -4.82 6.59 10.45
CA SER A 72 -3.56 7.35 10.46
C SER A 72 -3.35 8.21 9.21
N LEU A 73 -3.65 7.69 8.02
CA LEU A 73 -3.45 8.39 6.75
C LEU A 73 -4.46 9.52 6.53
N PHE A 74 -5.70 9.36 7.00
CA PHE A 74 -6.80 10.28 6.68
C PHE A 74 -7.39 11.00 7.90
N GLY A 75 -7.06 10.57 9.12
CA GLY A 75 -7.56 11.14 10.38
C GLY A 75 -6.56 12.00 11.15
N GLY A 76 -5.34 12.19 10.64
CA GLY A 76 -4.37 13.19 11.14
C GLY A 76 -3.66 12.84 12.46
N VAL A 77 -3.73 11.61 12.96
CA VAL A 77 -3.09 11.21 14.22
C VAL A 77 -2.42 9.83 14.13
N ARG A 78 -1.17 9.77 14.61
CA ARG A 78 -0.27 8.60 14.80
C ARG A 78 0.35 7.96 13.53
N PRO A 79 1.55 7.35 13.64
CA PRO A 79 2.20 6.64 12.53
C PRO A 79 1.45 5.36 12.14
N LEU A 80 1.67 4.91 10.90
CA LEU A 80 1.14 3.65 10.36
C LEU A 80 1.46 2.47 11.30
N VAL A 81 0.54 1.52 11.37
CA VAL A 81 0.73 0.30 12.16
C VAL A 81 1.75 -0.58 11.45
N ASP A 82 2.88 -0.81 12.13
CA ASP A 82 3.88 -1.78 11.68
C ASP A 82 3.35 -3.22 11.85
N LYS A 83 3.70 -4.11 10.92
CA LYS A 83 3.27 -5.52 10.94
C LYS A 83 3.80 -6.28 12.17
N SER A 84 4.90 -5.81 12.77
CA SER A 84 5.41 -6.38 14.03
C SER A 84 4.48 -6.15 15.23
N CYS A 85 3.61 -5.13 15.17
CA CYS A 85 2.76 -4.70 16.28
C CYS A 85 1.69 -5.74 16.64
N CYS A 86 1.22 -6.54 15.67
CA CYS A 86 0.12 -7.49 15.90
C CYS A 86 0.54 -8.84 16.51
N ASN A 87 1.80 -8.99 16.94
CA ASN A 87 2.28 -10.15 17.70
C ASN A 87 2.16 -9.97 19.23
N GLN A 88 1.66 -8.83 19.71
CA GLN A 88 1.35 -8.64 21.13
C GLN A 88 -0.09 -9.09 21.40
N GLY A 89 -0.29 -10.41 21.51
CA GLY A 89 -1.51 -10.93 22.12
C GLY A 89 -1.56 -10.55 23.60
N SER A 90 -2.71 -10.06 24.09
CA SER A 90 -3.38 -10.58 25.30
C SER A 90 -4.62 -9.78 25.72
N THR A 91 -5.71 -10.54 25.87
CA THR A 91 -6.76 -10.46 26.91
C THR A 91 -7.77 -9.31 26.88
N GLY A 92 -9.01 -9.65 26.52
CA GLY A 92 -10.18 -8.80 26.79
C GLY A 92 -11.48 -9.35 26.19
N ASN A 93 -11.92 -10.53 26.66
CA ASN A 93 -13.32 -10.95 26.55
C ASN A 93 -14.11 -10.32 27.71
N PRO A 94 -15.25 -9.63 27.48
CA PRO A 94 -16.20 -9.35 28.54
C PRO A 94 -17.50 -10.12 28.28
N TYR A 95 -17.48 -11.41 28.63
CA TYR A 95 -18.49 -11.91 29.57
C TYR A 95 -17.88 -11.81 30.96
#